data_AF-A0A0F9I1R4-F1
#
_entry.id   AF-A0A0F9I1R4-F1
#
_cell.length_a   1.000
_cell.length_b   1.000
_cell.length_c   1.000
_cell.angle_alpha   90.00
_cell.angle_beta   90.00
_cell.angle_gamma   90.00
#
_symmetry.space_group_name_H-M   'P 1'
#
loop_
_entity.id
_entity.type
_entity.pdbx_description
1 polymer ?
#
loop_
_entity_poly.entity_id
_entity_poly.type
_entity_poly.pdbx_seq_one_letter_code
_entity_poly.pdbx_strand_id
1 'polypeptide(L)'
;MPELVSIQSGHAPAEHHEVQTVESGKSDIEADDYEEMLKARIPLGNNPRKASYLSYRAAGFSVRESCALVPVTHGTVKAWRRDDEEFRGWESGEKLAWLQSNVAHDLTQMEFMRNFRLALRLDKKILFKAALSLASLTDREMEILKVIRKHYTPQDIMAVQRALQPEPDHLPPGSYRESVTVTVEGREVEGENARRVAARELLANFESGRRALEAAELAERNQQSGEPLEGEIIS
;
A
#
# COMPACT_ATOMS: atom_id res chain seq x y z
N MET A 1 31.23 45.73 42.01
CA MET A 1 29.88 45.58 41.42
C MET A 1 30.03 44.99 40.03
N PRO A 2 29.63 43.73 39.82
CA PRO A 2 29.34 43.19 38.49
C PRO A 2 27.83 43.00 38.30
N GLU A 3 27.40 43.24 37.07
CA GLU A 3 26.03 43.38 36.61
C GLU A 3 25.25 42.05 36.64
N LEU A 4 23.98 42.13 37.04
CA LEU A 4 23.00 41.05 36.93
C LEU A 4 22.64 40.85 35.45
N VAL A 5 23.09 39.74 34.87
CA VAL A 5 22.68 39.28 33.54
C VAL A 5 21.25 38.74 33.64
N SER A 6 20.31 39.47 33.07
CA SER A 6 18.91 39.05 32.90
C SER A 6 18.83 37.99 31.81
N ILE A 7 18.50 36.76 32.19
CA ILE A 7 18.26 35.66 31.24
C ILE A 7 16.83 35.84 30.70
N GLN A 8 16.72 36.41 29.50
CA GLN A 8 15.46 36.42 28.75
C GLN A 8 15.18 35.00 28.25
N SER A 9 14.13 34.37 28.77
CA SER A 9 13.60 33.11 28.21
C SER A 9 12.93 33.42 26.88
N GLY A 10 13.69 33.30 25.79
CA GLY A 10 13.14 33.28 24.43
C GLY A 10 12.32 32.00 24.26
N HIS A 11 11.00 32.13 24.31
CA HIS A 11 10.09 31.09 23.87
C HIS A 11 10.28 30.95 22.35
N ALA A 12 10.77 29.80 21.90
CA ALA A 12 10.83 29.48 20.48
C ALA A 12 9.43 29.59 19.89
N PRO A 13 9.24 30.16 18.68
CA PRO A 13 7.94 30.21 18.06
C PRO A 13 7.48 28.77 17.84
N ALA A 14 6.40 28.39 18.51
CA ALA A 14 5.75 27.11 18.29
C ALA A 14 5.44 27.00 16.80
N GLU A 15 5.96 25.95 16.16
CA GLU A 15 5.58 25.60 14.80
C GLU A 15 4.07 25.45 14.77
N HIS A 16 3.41 26.38 14.08
CA HIS A 16 1.99 26.27 13.79
C HIS A 16 1.83 25.10 12.82
N HIS A 17 1.69 23.89 13.35
CA HIS A 17 1.12 22.79 12.60
C HIS A 17 -0.36 23.12 12.39
N GLU A 18 -0.65 23.72 11.24
CA GLU A 18 -2.00 23.96 10.78
C GLU A 18 -2.65 22.61 10.51
N VAL A 19 -3.40 22.11 11.50
CA VAL A 19 -4.24 20.92 11.32
C VAL A 19 -5.36 21.33 10.38
N GLN A 20 -5.17 21.08 9.08
CA GLN A 20 -6.27 21.09 8.13
C GLN A 20 -7.23 19.96 8.50
N THR A 21 -8.34 20.33 9.13
CA THR A 21 -9.52 19.46 9.21
C THR A 21 -10.07 19.29 7.80
N VAL A 22 -9.66 18.20 7.15
CA VAL A 22 -10.27 17.75 5.90
C VAL A 22 -11.69 17.29 6.24
N GLU A 23 -12.70 17.99 5.72
CA GLU A 23 -14.09 17.55 5.80
C GLU A 23 -14.22 16.17 5.12
N SER A 24 -14.32 15.12 5.94
CA SER A 24 -14.61 13.77 5.48
C SER A 24 -16.00 13.74 4.85
N GLY A 25 -16.07 13.94 3.54
CA GLY A 25 -17.34 14.05 2.81
C GLY A 25 -17.24 14.47 1.35
N LYS A 26 -16.09 15.01 0.91
CA LYS A 26 -15.80 15.28 -0.50
C LYS A 26 -14.55 14.54 -0.95
N SER A 27 -14.62 13.20 -0.98
CA SER A 27 -13.74 12.45 -1.89
C SER A 27 -14.35 12.54 -3.30
N ASP A 28 -14.35 13.74 -3.87
CA ASP A 28 -14.56 13.97 -5.29
C ASP A 28 -13.28 13.53 -6.03
N ILE A 29 -12.96 12.25 -5.94
CA ILE A 29 -11.95 11.67 -6.83
C ILE A 29 -12.62 11.62 -8.20
N GLU A 30 -12.33 12.64 -9.01
CA GLU A 30 -12.85 12.75 -10.36
C GLU A 30 -12.35 11.57 -11.20
N ALA A 31 -13.15 11.14 -12.17
CA ALA A 31 -12.80 10.00 -13.04
C ALA A 31 -11.51 10.24 -13.84
N ASP A 32 -11.11 11.51 -13.96
CA ASP A 32 -9.91 11.98 -14.63
C ASP A 32 -8.63 11.72 -13.79
N ASP A 33 -8.75 11.71 -12.46
CA ASP A 33 -7.64 11.43 -11.53
C ASP A 33 -7.15 9.97 -11.70
N TYR A 34 -8.07 9.03 -11.97
CA TYR A 34 -7.69 7.65 -12.28
C TYR A 34 -6.93 7.52 -13.59
N GLU A 35 -7.30 8.28 -14.62
CA GLU A 35 -6.61 8.23 -15.90
C GLU A 35 -5.20 8.81 -15.80
N GLU A 36 -5.03 9.82 -14.96
CA GLU A 36 -3.72 10.41 -14.65
C GLU A 36 -2.85 9.45 -13.81
N MET A 37 -3.43 8.81 -12.78
CA MET A 37 -2.77 7.73 -12.03
C MET A 37 -2.36 6.55 -12.92
N LEU A 38 -3.21 6.15 -13.86
CA LEU A 38 -2.94 5.10 -14.86
C LEU A 38 -1.76 5.49 -15.76
N LYS A 39 -1.74 6.73 -16.26
CA LYS A 39 -0.66 7.25 -17.10
C LYS A 39 0.66 7.40 -16.34
N ALA A 40 0.62 7.74 -15.05
CA ALA A 40 1.81 7.87 -14.22
C ALA A 40 2.56 6.54 -14.03
N ARG A 41 1.86 5.40 -14.11
CA ARG A 41 2.48 4.05 -14.04
C ARG A 41 3.12 3.61 -15.34
N ILE A 42 2.83 4.28 -16.45
CA ILE A 42 3.31 3.91 -17.77
C ILE A 42 4.53 4.76 -18.11
N PRO A 43 5.66 4.15 -18.52
CA PRO A 43 6.81 4.88 -19.02
C PRO A 43 6.42 5.83 -20.16
N LEU A 44 7.13 6.96 -20.29
CA LEU A 44 6.82 8.02 -21.27
C LEU A 44 5.51 8.79 -20.99
N GLY A 45 5.11 8.91 -19.72
CA GLY A 45 3.96 9.71 -19.28
C GLY A 45 3.94 11.17 -19.77
N ASN A 46 5.09 11.71 -20.18
CA ASN A 46 5.22 13.04 -20.79
C ASN A 46 4.43 13.19 -22.11
N ASN A 47 4.10 12.10 -22.79
CA ASN A 47 3.22 12.12 -23.97
C ASN A 47 1.97 11.27 -23.71
N PRO A 48 0.80 11.89 -23.49
CA PRO A 48 -0.42 11.17 -23.11
C PRO A 48 -0.87 10.18 -24.19
N ARG A 49 -0.59 10.45 -25.47
CA ARG A 49 -0.98 9.55 -26.57
C ARG A 49 -0.10 8.29 -26.61
N LYS A 50 1.19 8.42 -26.30
CA LYS A 50 2.11 7.27 -26.20
C LYS A 50 1.77 6.43 -24.96
N ALA A 51 1.54 7.09 -23.82
CA ALA A 51 1.14 6.42 -22.58
C ALA A 51 -0.17 5.65 -22.74
N SER A 52 -1.22 6.29 -23.29
CA SER A 52 -2.49 5.60 -23.59
C SER A 52 -2.32 4.47 -24.59
N TYR A 53 -1.47 4.59 -25.61
CA TYR A 53 -1.20 3.48 -26.52
C TYR A 53 -0.51 2.32 -25.80
N LEU A 54 0.51 2.61 -24.98
CA LEU A 54 1.25 1.62 -24.22
C LEU A 54 0.41 0.96 -23.12
N SER A 55 -0.61 1.63 -22.56
CA SER A 55 -1.54 1.01 -21.59
C SER A 55 -2.24 -0.20 -22.20
N TYR A 56 -2.77 -0.06 -23.41
CA TYR A 56 -3.40 -1.18 -24.12
C TYR A 56 -2.38 -2.24 -24.56
N ARG A 57 -1.16 -1.85 -24.93
CA ARG A 57 -0.10 -2.83 -25.23
C ARG A 57 0.29 -3.64 -23.99
N ALA A 58 0.38 -2.99 -22.83
CA ALA A 58 0.61 -3.61 -21.55
C ALA A 58 -0.56 -4.54 -21.16
N ALA A 59 -1.81 -4.21 -21.50
CA ALA A 59 -2.95 -5.11 -21.32
C ALA A 59 -3.01 -6.28 -22.34
N GLY A 60 -2.01 -6.41 -23.23
CA GLY A 60 -1.89 -7.54 -24.16
C GLY A 60 -2.56 -7.32 -25.53
N PHE A 61 -3.17 -6.16 -25.79
CA PHE A 61 -3.76 -5.85 -27.08
C PHE A 61 -2.70 -5.78 -28.18
N SER A 62 -3.05 -6.21 -29.39
CA SER A 62 -2.22 -6.06 -30.57
C SER A 62 -2.06 -4.58 -30.96
N VAL A 63 -1.01 -4.26 -31.73
CA VAL A 63 -0.77 -2.90 -32.27
C VAL A 63 -2.01 -2.34 -32.96
N ARG A 64 -2.73 -3.18 -33.72
CA ARG A 64 -3.92 -2.78 -34.47
C ARG A 64 -5.08 -2.45 -33.53
N GLU A 65 -5.30 -3.26 -32.50
CA GLU A 65 -6.34 -3.01 -31.50
C GLU A 65 -6.02 -1.76 -30.67
N SER A 66 -4.77 -1.60 -30.23
CA SER A 66 -4.34 -0.40 -29.50
C SER A 66 -4.51 0.89 -30.33
N CYS A 67 -4.26 0.84 -31.65
CA CYS A 67 -4.52 1.96 -32.58
C CYS A 67 -6.01 2.21 -32.86
N ALA A 68 -6.89 1.24 -32.60
CA ALA A 68 -8.33 1.41 -32.73
C ALA A 68 -8.93 2.03 -31.46
N LEU A 69 -8.42 1.63 -30.29
CA LEU A 69 -8.86 2.12 -28.98
C LEU A 69 -8.31 3.51 -28.66
N VAL A 70 -7.06 3.78 -29.06
CA VAL A 70 -6.47 5.11 -28.98
C VAL A 70 -6.54 5.73 -30.37
N PRO A 71 -7.05 6.97 -30.55
CA PRO A 71 -7.13 7.62 -31.86
C PRO A 71 -5.74 8.00 -32.41
N VAL A 72 -4.97 6.99 -32.79
CA VAL A 72 -3.60 7.04 -33.28
C VAL A 72 -3.50 6.10 -34.47
N THR A 73 -2.88 6.54 -35.56
CA THR A 73 -2.75 5.70 -36.75
C THR A 73 -1.50 4.82 -36.66
N HIS A 74 -1.49 3.71 -37.39
CA HIS A 74 -0.31 2.85 -37.51
C HIS A 74 0.91 3.63 -38.06
N GLY A 75 0.68 4.62 -38.93
CA GLY A 75 1.73 5.51 -39.43
C GLY A 75 2.39 6.32 -38.32
N THR A 76 1.58 6.85 -37.38
CA THR A 76 2.08 7.56 -36.19
C THR A 76 2.93 6.65 -35.31
N VAL A 77 2.48 5.42 -35.04
CA VAL A 77 3.27 4.46 -34.24
C VAL A 77 4.58 4.11 -34.93
N LYS A 78 4.57 3.92 -36.26
CA LYS A 78 5.78 3.68 -37.04
C LYS A 78 6.77 4.84 -36.96
N ALA A 79 6.28 6.08 -36.99
CA ALA A 79 7.11 7.27 -36.77
C ALA A 79 7.70 7.28 -35.36
N TRP A 80 6.89 7.00 -34.32
CA TRP A 80 7.40 6.90 -32.94
C TRP A 80 8.49 5.85 -32.79
N ARG A 81 8.36 4.66 -33.37
CA ARG A 81 9.41 3.62 -33.33
C ARG A 81 10.72 4.04 -34.00
N ARG A 82 10.65 4.95 -34.98
CA ARG A 82 11.83 5.45 -35.71
C ARG A 82 12.48 6.61 -34.97
N ASP A 83 11.67 7.52 -34.44
CA ASP A 83 12.11 8.80 -33.91
C ASP A 83 12.38 8.73 -32.39
N ASP A 84 11.88 7.70 -31.69
CA ASP A 84 12.02 7.50 -30.25
C ASP A 84 12.43 6.05 -29.96
N GLU A 85 13.73 5.87 -29.68
CA GLU A 85 14.31 4.57 -29.36
C GLU A 85 13.81 4.01 -28.03
N GLU A 86 13.51 4.87 -27.06
CA GLU A 86 12.96 4.46 -25.76
C GLU A 86 11.57 3.88 -25.94
N PHE A 87 10.71 4.54 -26.72
CA PHE A 87 9.39 4.04 -27.07
C PHE A 87 9.47 2.68 -27.78
N ARG A 88 10.39 2.53 -28.74
CA ARG A 88 10.61 1.25 -29.43
C ARG A 88 10.96 0.13 -28.46
N GLY A 89 11.78 0.44 -27.45
CA GLY A 89 12.14 -0.48 -26.38
C GLY A 89 10.94 -0.91 -25.54
N TRP A 90 10.08 0.03 -25.10
CA TRP A 90 8.90 -0.30 -24.30
C TRP A 90 7.79 -1.02 -25.07
N GLU A 91 7.75 -0.83 -26.38
CA GLU A 91 6.68 -1.35 -27.24
C GLU A 91 6.93 -2.79 -27.73
N SER A 92 8.14 -3.32 -27.52
CA SER A 92 8.57 -4.63 -28.01
C SER A 92 9.55 -5.33 -27.06
N GLY A 93 9.70 -6.65 -27.20
CA GLY A 93 10.69 -7.43 -26.46
C GLY A 93 10.45 -7.52 -24.96
N GLU A 94 11.53 -7.47 -24.19
CA GLU A 94 11.54 -7.75 -22.74
C GLU A 94 10.78 -6.69 -21.92
N LYS A 95 10.89 -5.41 -22.29
CA LYS A 95 10.20 -4.32 -21.56
C LYS A 95 8.69 -4.40 -21.71
N LEU A 96 8.18 -4.82 -22.88
CA LEU A 96 6.76 -5.06 -23.06
C LEU A 96 6.29 -6.25 -22.20
N ALA A 97 7.06 -7.34 -22.17
CA ALA A 97 6.75 -8.50 -21.35
C ALA A 97 6.73 -8.14 -19.86
N TRP A 98 7.65 -7.27 -19.42
CA TRP A 98 7.65 -6.73 -18.07
C TRP A 98 6.39 -5.90 -17.77
N LEU A 99 5.98 -5.00 -18.69
CA LEU A 99 4.73 -4.23 -18.55
C LEU A 99 3.51 -5.15 -18.46
N GLN A 100 3.47 -6.19 -19.29
CA GLN A 100 2.38 -7.17 -19.28
C GLN A 100 2.30 -7.97 -17.98
N SER A 101 3.45 -8.25 -17.36
CA SER A 101 3.51 -9.04 -16.13
C SER A 101 3.25 -8.21 -14.87
N ASN A 102 3.68 -6.94 -14.85
CA ASN A 102 3.69 -6.12 -13.64
C ASN A 102 2.64 -5.01 -13.63
N VAL A 103 2.20 -4.54 -14.79
CA VAL A 103 1.36 -3.33 -14.91
C VAL A 103 -0.02 -3.66 -15.46
N ALA A 104 -0.16 -4.70 -16.28
CA ALA A 104 -1.43 -5.07 -16.93
C ALA A 104 -2.58 -5.29 -15.95
N HIS A 105 -2.32 -6.00 -14.85
CA HIS A 105 -3.33 -6.31 -13.84
C HIS A 105 -3.86 -5.01 -13.21
N ASP A 106 -2.94 -4.16 -12.75
CA ASP A 106 -3.26 -2.90 -12.10
C ASP A 106 -4.01 -1.94 -13.05
N LEU A 107 -3.59 -1.87 -14.31
CA LEU A 107 -4.30 -1.07 -15.33
C LEU A 107 -5.74 -1.56 -15.50
N THR A 108 -5.93 -2.87 -15.65
CA THR A 108 -7.26 -3.47 -15.85
C THR A 108 -8.14 -3.27 -14.63
N GLN A 109 -7.59 -3.46 -13.42
CA GLN A 109 -8.32 -3.25 -12.17
C GLN A 109 -8.74 -1.78 -12.02
N MET A 110 -7.85 -0.84 -12.31
CA MET A 110 -8.16 0.60 -12.25
C MET A 110 -9.20 1.02 -13.29
N GLU A 111 -9.09 0.55 -14.55
CA GLU A 111 -10.09 0.83 -15.59
C GLU A 111 -11.47 0.24 -15.24
N PHE A 112 -11.48 -1.00 -14.72
CA PHE A 112 -12.69 -1.63 -14.21
C PHE A 112 -13.30 -0.79 -13.09
N MET A 113 -12.50 -0.33 -12.12
CA MET A 113 -12.99 0.46 -11.00
C MET A 113 -13.52 1.83 -11.41
N ARG A 114 -12.87 2.47 -12.39
CA ARG A 114 -13.37 3.69 -13.02
C ARG A 114 -14.75 3.47 -13.65
N ASN A 115 -14.89 2.44 -14.47
CA ASN A 115 -16.15 2.12 -15.15
C ASN A 115 -17.26 1.74 -14.15
N PHE A 116 -16.90 0.96 -13.12
CA PHE A 116 -17.81 0.59 -12.05
C PHE A 116 -18.33 1.82 -11.30
N ARG A 117 -17.46 2.79 -10.97
CA ARG A 117 -17.88 4.04 -10.34
C ARG A 117 -18.82 4.85 -11.23
N LEU A 118 -18.58 4.90 -12.54
CA LEU A 118 -19.48 5.59 -13.49
C LEU A 118 -20.86 4.94 -13.52
N ALA A 119 -20.94 3.62 -13.50
CA ALA A 119 -22.20 2.89 -13.38
C ALA A 119 -22.92 3.22 -12.07
N LEU A 120 -22.23 3.17 -10.92
CA LEU A 120 -22.81 3.52 -9.62
C LEU A 120 -23.32 4.98 -9.56
N ARG A 121 -22.64 5.92 -10.23
CA ARG A 121 -23.12 7.32 -10.34
C ARG A 121 -24.43 7.41 -11.12
N LEU A 122 -24.59 6.62 -12.17
CA LEU A 122 -25.85 6.53 -12.92
C LEU A 122 -26.95 5.89 -12.07
N ASP A 123 -26.64 4.80 -11.40
CA ASP A 123 -27.58 4.10 -10.52
C ASP A 123 -28.08 5.00 -9.41
N LYS A 124 -27.18 5.77 -8.76
CA LYS A 124 -27.54 6.77 -7.75
C LYS A 124 -28.58 7.76 -8.27
N LYS A 125 -28.42 8.28 -9.49
CA LYS A 125 -29.37 9.25 -10.07
C LYS A 125 -30.76 8.63 -10.24
N ILE A 126 -30.82 7.40 -10.75
CA ILE A 126 -32.09 6.69 -10.99
C ILE A 126 -32.75 6.31 -9.66
N LEU A 127 -31.99 5.77 -8.71
CA LEU A 127 -32.48 5.39 -7.39
C LEU A 127 -33.00 6.61 -6.61
N PHE A 128 -32.29 7.74 -6.66
CA PHE A 128 -32.72 8.98 -6.02
C PHE A 128 -34.04 9.50 -6.61
N LYS A 129 -34.16 9.50 -7.94
CA LYS A 129 -35.39 9.88 -8.64
C LYS A 129 -36.55 8.94 -8.30
N ALA A 130 -36.30 7.63 -8.25
CA ALA A 130 -37.29 6.63 -7.88
C ALA A 130 -37.76 6.74 -6.43
N ALA A 131 -36.86 7.11 -5.50
CA ALA A 131 -37.19 7.33 -4.10
C ALA A 131 -38.13 8.53 -3.90
N LEU A 132 -38.03 9.55 -4.75
CA LEU A 132 -38.93 10.72 -4.71
C LEU A 132 -40.26 10.44 -5.42
N SER A 133 -40.22 9.87 -6.63
CA SER A 133 -41.44 9.51 -7.37
C SER A 133 -41.15 8.50 -8.47
N LEU A 134 -41.70 7.30 -8.34
CA LEU A 134 -41.63 6.24 -9.35
C LEU A 134 -42.25 6.66 -10.69
N ALA A 135 -43.31 7.48 -10.68
CA ALA A 135 -44.00 7.97 -11.88
C ALA A 135 -43.17 8.99 -12.68
N SER A 136 -42.12 9.55 -12.07
CA SER A 136 -41.23 10.51 -12.74
C SER A 136 -40.19 9.85 -13.64
N LEU A 137 -39.99 8.52 -13.53
CA LEU A 137 -39.03 7.78 -14.35
C LEU A 137 -39.56 7.61 -15.78
N THR A 138 -38.66 7.78 -16.73
CA THR A 138 -38.87 7.36 -18.12
C THR A 138 -38.86 5.83 -18.22
N ASP A 139 -39.42 5.28 -19.31
CA ASP A 139 -39.44 3.84 -19.54
C ASP A 139 -38.03 3.22 -19.51
N ARG A 140 -37.05 3.92 -20.08
CA ARG A 140 -35.64 3.51 -20.07
C ARG A 140 -35.05 3.50 -18.65
N GLU A 141 -35.30 4.53 -17.85
CA GLU A 141 -34.83 4.57 -16.46
C GLU A 141 -35.51 3.48 -15.63
N MET A 142 -36.78 3.16 -15.91
CA MET A 142 -37.52 2.09 -15.25
C MET A 142 -36.95 0.70 -15.60
N GLU A 143 -36.53 0.47 -16.84
CA GLU A 143 -35.82 -0.76 -17.23
C GLU A 143 -34.49 -0.90 -16.51
N ILE A 144 -33.71 0.18 -16.46
CA ILE A 144 -32.44 0.20 -15.73
C ILE A 144 -32.68 -0.05 -14.23
N LEU A 145 -33.69 0.58 -13.63
CA LEU A 145 -34.06 0.35 -12.23
C LEU A 145 -34.39 -1.13 -11.94
N LYS A 146 -35.09 -1.81 -12.85
CA LYS A 146 -35.37 -3.25 -12.72
C LYS A 146 -34.11 -4.11 -12.75
N VAL A 147 -33.08 -3.70 -13.50
CA VAL A 147 -31.78 -4.38 -13.54
C VAL A 147 -31.00 -4.11 -12.26
N ILE A 148 -30.86 -2.84 -11.89
CA ILE A 148 -30.15 -2.39 -10.67
C ILE A 148 -30.63 -3.17 -9.44
N ARG A 149 -31.95 -3.27 -9.25
CA ARG A 149 -32.54 -3.93 -8.08
C ARG A 149 -32.18 -5.41 -7.93
N LYS A 150 -31.80 -6.10 -9.02
CA LYS A 150 -31.38 -7.51 -8.98
C LYS A 150 -30.02 -7.69 -8.31
N HIS A 151 -29.20 -6.63 -8.25
CA HIS A 151 -27.82 -6.68 -7.76
C HIS A 151 -27.64 -6.12 -6.35
N TYR A 152 -28.75 -5.79 -5.65
CA TYR A 152 -28.74 -5.41 -4.24
C TYR A 152 -29.10 -6.58 -3.33
N THR A 153 -28.67 -7.79 -3.69
CA THR A 153 -28.84 -8.94 -2.80
C THR A 153 -27.73 -8.96 -1.74
N PRO A 154 -27.95 -9.58 -0.56
CA PRO A 154 -26.90 -9.75 0.43
C PRO A 154 -25.66 -10.45 -0.12
N GLN A 155 -25.82 -11.36 -1.07
CA GLN A 155 -24.70 -12.09 -1.70
C GLN A 155 -23.84 -11.16 -2.56
N ASP A 156 -24.48 -10.29 -3.36
CA ASP A 156 -23.77 -9.31 -4.19
C ASP A 156 -23.03 -8.28 -3.32
N ILE A 157 -23.65 -7.84 -2.23
CA ILE A 157 -23.02 -6.91 -1.27
C ILE A 157 -21.79 -7.56 -0.63
N MET A 158 -21.87 -8.82 -0.21
CA MET A 158 -20.72 -9.55 0.32
C MET A 158 -19.62 -9.75 -0.72
N ALA A 159 -19.97 -9.99 -1.98
CA ALA A 159 -19.02 -10.12 -3.07
C ALA A 159 -18.28 -8.80 -3.33
N VAL A 160 -19.00 -7.67 -3.34
CA VAL A 160 -18.39 -6.33 -3.45
C VAL A 160 -17.49 -6.03 -2.25
N GLN A 161 -17.91 -6.34 -1.03
CA GLN A 161 -17.06 -6.17 0.15
C GLN A 161 -15.77 -6.98 0.07
N ARG A 162 -15.82 -8.20 -0.44
CA ARG A 162 -14.63 -9.02 -0.67
C ARG A 162 -13.74 -8.43 -1.76
N ALA A 163 -14.32 -7.96 -2.86
CA ALA A 163 -13.57 -7.37 -3.97
C ALA A 163 -12.90 -6.03 -3.61
N LEU A 164 -13.44 -5.31 -2.61
CA LEU A 164 -12.88 -4.06 -2.10
C LEU A 164 -11.81 -4.26 -1.01
N GLN A 165 -11.63 -5.48 -0.51
CA GLN A 165 -10.53 -5.74 0.43
C GLN A 165 -9.20 -5.69 -0.34
N PRO A 166 -8.22 -4.88 0.10
CA PRO A 166 -6.90 -4.90 -0.49
C PRO A 166 -6.31 -6.30 -0.33
N GLU A 167 -5.82 -6.89 -1.42
CA GLU A 167 -5.09 -8.15 -1.33
C GLU A 167 -3.89 -7.95 -0.40
N PRO A 168 -3.67 -8.83 0.59
CA PRO A 168 -2.69 -8.61 1.66
C PRO A 168 -1.23 -8.51 1.17
N ASP A 169 -0.95 -8.88 -0.07
CA ASP A 169 0.38 -8.80 -0.69
C ASP A 169 0.55 -7.72 -1.76
N HIS A 170 -0.51 -6.96 -2.10
CA HIS A 170 -0.40 -5.84 -3.05
C HIS A 170 -0.14 -4.54 -2.29
N LEU A 171 1.14 -4.25 -2.06
CA LEU A 171 1.58 -2.98 -1.47
C LEU A 171 1.24 -1.81 -2.42
N PRO A 172 0.69 -0.69 -1.91
CA PRO A 172 0.50 0.51 -2.72
C PRO A 172 1.85 1.04 -3.24
N PRO A 173 1.88 1.66 -4.43
CA PRO A 173 3.11 2.12 -5.05
C PRO A 173 3.84 3.12 -4.15
N GLY A 174 5.12 2.84 -3.85
CA GLY A 174 5.96 3.65 -2.97
C GLY A 174 6.10 3.15 -1.53
N SER A 175 5.36 2.10 -1.14
CA SER A 175 5.55 1.45 0.17
C SER A 175 6.57 0.32 0.06
N TYR A 176 7.74 0.52 0.67
CA TYR A 176 8.69 -0.56 0.92
C TYR A 176 8.24 -1.30 2.18
N ARG A 177 8.16 -2.64 2.14
CA ARG A 177 8.16 -3.43 3.37
C ARG A 177 9.55 -3.26 3.97
N GLU A 178 9.69 -2.37 4.95
CA GLU A 178 10.84 -2.43 5.86
C GLU A 178 10.71 -3.74 6.66
N SER A 179 11.26 -4.82 6.11
CA SER A 179 11.45 -6.04 6.88
C SER A 179 12.55 -5.76 7.90
N VAL A 180 12.14 -5.40 9.11
CA VAL A 180 13.06 -5.34 10.26
C VAL A 180 13.52 -6.77 10.54
N THR A 181 14.65 -7.16 9.93
CA THR A 181 15.36 -8.40 10.23
C THR A 181 16.06 -8.24 11.56
N VAL A 182 15.48 -8.80 12.62
CA VAL A 182 16.11 -8.83 13.94
C VAL A 182 17.16 -9.94 13.93
N THR A 183 18.43 -9.56 13.84
CA THR A 183 19.56 -10.49 14.00
C THR A 183 19.87 -10.67 15.48
N VAL A 184 19.83 -11.91 15.95
CA VAL A 184 20.29 -12.30 17.29
C VAL A 184 21.58 -13.10 17.10
N GLU A 185 22.70 -12.62 17.66
CA GLU A 185 24.01 -13.31 17.61
C GLU A 185 24.47 -13.73 16.19
N GLY A 186 24.21 -12.90 15.18
CA GLY A 186 24.61 -13.14 13.79
C GLY A 186 23.75 -14.14 13.03
N ARG A 187 22.62 -14.60 13.59
CA ARG A 187 21.61 -15.40 12.87
C ARG A 187 20.40 -14.54 12.54
N GLU A 188 20.03 -14.51 11.26
CA GLU A 188 18.76 -13.94 10.81
C GLU A 188 17.62 -14.84 11.26
N VAL A 189 16.65 -14.26 11.95
CA VAL A 189 15.49 -14.98 12.47
C VAL A 189 14.27 -14.57 11.65
N GLU A 190 13.99 -15.30 10.57
CA GLU A 190 12.79 -15.08 9.76
C GLU A 190 11.56 -15.77 10.40
N GLY A 191 10.46 -15.03 10.49
CA GLY A 191 9.18 -15.54 10.99
C GLY A 191 8.85 -15.19 12.45
N GLU A 192 7.57 -15.02 12.75
CA GLU A 192 7.08 -14.61 14.07
C GLU A 192 7.32 -15.66 15.16
N ASN A 193 7.17 -16.95 14.82
CA ASN A 193 7.41 -18.03 15.77
C ASN A 193 8.90 -18.16 16.13
N ALA A 194 9.78 -17.98 15.14
CA ALA A 194 11.22 -18.00 15.34
C ALA A 194 11.68 -16.80 16.20
N ARG A 195 11.09 -15.62 16.00
CA ARG A 195 11.32 -14.43 16.85
C ARG A 195 10.93 -14.67 18.32
N ARG A 196 9.81 -15.34 18.57
CA ARG A 196 9.38 -15.68 19.94
C ARG A 196 10.32 -16.68 20.62
N VAL A 197 10.86 -17.64 19.87
CA VAL A 197 11.82 -18.62 20.41
C VAL A 197 13.15 -17.94 20.72
N ALA A 198 13.69 -17.14 19.81
CA ALA A 198 14.93 -16.40 20.02
C ALA A 198 14.83 -15.41 21.20
N ALA A 199 13.69 -14.73 21.37
CA ALA A 199 13.46 -13.85 22.51
C ALA A 199 13.46 -14.60 23.86
N ARG A 200 12.90 -15.82 23.90
CA ARG A 200 12.92 -16.67 25.12
C ARG A 200 14.33 -17.15 25.44
N GLU A 201 15.10 -17.51 24.43
CA GLU A 201 16.48 -17.96 24.59
C GLU A 201 17.39 -16.83 25.11
N LEU A 202 17.25 -15.62 24.56
CA LEU A 202 17.94 -14.43 25.06
C LEU A 202 17.61 -14.11 26.52
N LEU A 203 16.32 -14.19 26.91
CA LEU A 203 15.91 -13.97 28.29
C LEU A 203 16.47 -15.04 29.23
N ALA A 204 16.48 -16.31 28.82
CA ALA A 204 17.08 -17.40 29.60
C ALA A 204 18.59 -17.20 29.79
N ASN A 205 19.30 -16.77 28.74
CA ASN A 205 20.72 -16.46 28.82
C ASN A 205 20.99 -15.29 29.77
N PHE A 206 20.18 -14.24 29.70
CA PHE A 206 20.29 -13.09 30.61
C PHE A 206 20.02 -13.46 32.08
N GLU A 207 18.99 -14.27 32.35
CA GLU A 207 18.70 -14.75 33.71
C GLU A 207 19.81 -15.67 34.25
N SER A 208 20.39 -16.52 33.40
CA SER A 208 21.49 -17.40 33.78
C SER A 208 22.76 -16.61 34.12
N GLY A 209 23.08 -15.57 33.33
CA GLY A 209 24.17 -14.64 33.62
C GLY A 209 23.95 -13.86 34.92
N ARG A 210 22.72 -13.40 35.18
CA ARG A 210 22.39 -12.71 36.44
C ARG A 210 22.57 -13.64 37.65
N ARG A 211 22.11 -14.89 37.56
CA ARG A 211 22.29 -15.88 38.64
C ARG A 211 23.77 -16.23 38.87
N ALA A 212 24.57 -16.29 37.81
CA ALA A 212 26.01 -16.53 37.92
C ALA A 212 26.73 -15.36 38.62
N LEU A 213 26.34 -14.12 38.32
CA LEU A 213 26.86 -12.93 39.01
C LEU A 213 26.43 -12.90 40.49
N GLU A 214 25.16 -13.14 40.79
CA GLU A 214 24.66 -13.21 42.17
C GLU A 214 25.37 -14.32 42.98
N ALA A 215 25.63 -15.48 42.36
CA ALA A 215 26.36 -16.58 43.00
C ALA A 215 27.85 -16.24 43.22
N ALA A 216 28.48 -15.51 42.30
CA ALA A 216 29.85 -15.03 42.46
C ALA A 216 29.95 -14.00 43.59
N GLU A 217 29.01 -13.05 43.68
CA GLU A 217 28.95 -12.08 44.77
C GLU A 217 28.73 -12.74 46.15
N LEU A 218 27.91 -13.80 46.22
CA LEU A 218 27.72 -14.59 47.43
C LEU A 218 28.99 -15.38 47.83
N ALA A 219 29.72 -15.93 46.85
CA ALA A 219 30.98 -16.61 47.10
C ALA A 219 32.06 -15.63 47.62
N GLU A 220 32.13 -14.41 47.07
CA GLU A 220 33.04 -13.37 47.55
C GLU A 220 32.68 -12.89 48.97
N ARG A 221 31.38 -12.74 49.28
CA ARG A 221 30.94 -12.40 50.65
C ARG A 221 31.27 -13.48 51.67
N ASN A 222 31.10 -14.76 51.32
CA ASN A 222 31.45 -15.89 52.20
C ASN A 222 32.96 -16.04 52.41
N GLN A 223 33.81 -15.58 51.48
CA GLN A 223 35.26 -15.52 51.67
C GLN A 223 35.71 -14.36 52.59
N GLN A 224 34.92 -13.28 52.68
CA GLN A 224 35.21 -12.13 53.55
C GLN A 224 34.68 -12.30 54.98
N SER A 225 33.63 -13.10 55.21
CA SER A 225 33.17 -13.49 56.55
C SER A 225 33.94 -14.73 57.02
N GLY A 226 35.10 -14.52 57.63
CA GLY A 226 35.95 -15.58 58.19
C GLY A 226 35.36 -16.29 59.42
N GLU A 227 34.27 -17.02 59.25
CA GLU A 227 33.77 -17.97 60.25
C GLU A 227 34.07 -19.42 59.80
N PRO A 228 34.76 -20.23 60.62
CA PRO A 228 35.09 -21.61 60.27
C PRO A 228 33.84 -22.48 60.27
N LEU A 229 33.70 -23.31 59.22
CA LEU A 229 32.66 -24.32 59.09
C LEU A 229 32.86 -25.42 60.15
N GLU A 230 32.02 -25.44 61.19
CA GLU A 230 31.91 -26.57 62.11
C GLU A 230 31.02 -27.65 61.49
N GLY A 231 31.60 -28.82 61.22
CA GLY A 231 30.88 -30.02 60.80
C GLY A 231 31.15 -31.15 61.77
N GLU A 232 30.09 -31.71 62.35
CA GLU A 232 30.13 -32.93 63.17
C GLU A 232 30.34 -34.15 62.26
N ILE A 233 31.41 -34.91 62.48
CA ILE A 233 31.62 -36.20 61.80
C ILE A 233 30.81 -37.26 62.56
N ILE A 234 29.69 -37.68 61.98
CA ILE A 234 28.94 -38.85 62.46
C ILE A 234 29.67 -40.11 61.97
N SER A 235 30.25 -40.85 62.91
CA SER A 235 30.77 -42.22 62.74
C SER A 235 29.70 -43.25 63.07
#